data_AF-A0A0B8ZEX1-F1
#
_entry.id   AF-A0A0B8ZEX1-F1
#
_cell.length_a   1.000
_cell.length_b   1.000
_cell.length_c   1.000
_cell.angle_alpha   90.00
_cell.angle_beta   90.00
_cell.angle_gamma   90.00
#
_symmetry.space_group_name_H-M   'P 1'
#
loop_
_entity.id
_entity.type
_entity.pdbx_description
1 polymer ?
#
loop_
_entity_poly.entity_id
_entity_poly.type
_entity_poly.pdbx_seq_one_letter_code
_entity_poly.pdbx_strand_id
1 'polypeptide(L)'
;MGGQAAHLLDPIASWIREEGLKAGKIHSDDTPVPVLAPGKGKTAQGRLWTYVVDDGASGSTAPALVWYKFTPDRSGIQPQTELKNFTGLLQADGYAGYERLYAGNGIQKVVC
;
A
#
# COMPACT_ATOMS: atom_id res chain seq x y z
N MET A 1 -2.61 -25.00 2.18
CA MET A 1 -3.62 -24.87 1.11
C MET A 1 -4.76 -23.97 1.58
N GLY A 2 -4.50 -22.68 1.79
CA GLY A 2 -5.53 -21.67 2.05
C GLY A 2 -5.21 -20.49 1.17
N GLY A 3 -5.92 -20.34 0.04
CA GLY A 3 -5.59 -19.33 -0.97
C GLY A 3 -6.20 -19.59 -2.36
N GLN A 4 -6.62 -20.81 -2.67
CA GLN A 4 -7.23 -21.13 -3.98
C GLN A 4 -8.50 -20.33 -4.26
N ALA A 5 -9.32 -20.05 -3.24
CA ALA A 5 -10.51 -19.22 -3.38
C ALA A 5 -10.18 -17.72 -3.49
N ALA A 6 -9.10 -17.25 -2.84
CA ALA A 6 -8.69 -15.85 -2.87
C ALA A 6 -8.18 -15.44 -4.26
N HIS A 7 -7.53 -16.36 -4.98
CA HIS A 7 -7.03 -16.12 -6.33
C HIS A 7 -8.14 -15.75 -7.34
N LEU A 8 -9.39 -16.13 -7.08
CA LEU A 8 -10.52 -15.72 -7.92
C LEU A 8 -10.84 -14.22 -7.81
N LEU A 9 -10.37 -13.56 -6.75
CA LEU A 9 -10.55 -12.13 -6.52
C LEU A 9 -9.37 -11.29 -7.02
N ASP A 10 -8.28 -11.92 -7.47
CA ASP A 10 -7.09 -11.22 -7.97
C ASP A 10 -7.41 -10.21 -9.09
N PRO A 11 -8.32 -10.48 -10.05
CA PRO A 11 -8.70 -9.49 -11.06
C PRO A 11 -9.36 -8.25 -10.45
N ILE A 12 -10.20 -8.43 -9.42
CA ILE A 12 -10.89 -7.32 -8.75
C ILE A 12 -9.89 -6.50 -7.93
N ALA A 13 -9.02 -7.17 -7.17
CA ALA A 13 -7.98 -6.50 -6.40
C ALA A 13 -7.02 -5.73 -7.30
N SER A 14 -6.64 -6.30 -8.45
CA SER A 14 -5.79 -5.65 -9.45
C SER A 14 -6.48 -4.42 -10.03
N TRP A 15 -7.76 -4.52 -10.38
CA TRP A 15 -8.53 -3.38 -10.88
C TRP A 15 -8.64 -2.25 -9.85
N ILE A 16 -8.99 -2.55 -8.59
CA ILE A 16 -9.05 -1.54 -7.51
C ILE A 16 -7.72 -0.83 -7.36
N ARG A 17 -6.61 -1.58 -7.37
CA ARG A 17 -5.25 -1.03 -7.31
C ARG A 17 -4.97 -0.12 -8.50
N GLU A 18 -5.29 -0.56 -9.72
CA GLU A 18 -5.03 0.21 -10.94
C GLU A 18 -5.86 1.50 -11.01
N GLU A 19 -7.13 1.47 -10.59
CA GLU A 19 -7.93 2.68 -10.47
C GLU A 19 -7.43 3.59 -9.34
N GLY A 20 -7.06 3.03 -8.19
CA GLY A 20 -6.51 3.78 -7.06
C GLY A 20 -5.22 4.53 -7.42
N LEU A 21 -4.35 3.93 -8.24
CA LEU A 21 -3.12 4.56 -8.72
C LEU A 21 -3.35 5.77 -9.66
N LYS A 22 -4.58 5.99 -10.14
CA LYS A 22 -4.95 7.17 -10.94
C LYS A 22 -5.46 8.34 -10.09
N ALA A 23 -5.66 8.14 -8.78
CA ALA A 23 -6.17 9.17 -7.88
C ALA A 23 -5.19 10.33 -7.72
N GLY A 24 -5.69 11.50 -7.28
CA GLY A 24 -4.83 12.65 -6.95
C GLY A 24 -4.11 12.53 -5.60
N LYS A 25 -4.61 11.68 -4.69
CA LYS A 25 -4.07 11.48 -3.35
C LYS A 25 -4.20 10.02 -2.93
N ILE A 26 -3.15 9.48 -2.31
CA ILE A 26 -3.15 8.17 -1.65
C ILE A 26 -2.68 8.36 -0.21
N HIS A 27 -3.40 7.75 0.74
CA HIS A 27 -2.90 7.52 2.09
C HIS A 27 -2.22 6.15 2.15
N SER A 28 -1.02 6.06 2.72
CA SER A 28 -0.30 4.80 2.87
C SER A 28 0.21 4.58 4.30
N ASP A 29 0.04 3.36 4.80
CA ASP A 29 0.51 2.93 6.12
C ASP A 29 1.02 1.48 6.06
N ASP A 30 1.85 1.07 7.03
CA ASP A 30 2.28 -0.31 7.20
C ASP A 30 1.99 -0.83 8.61
N THR A 31 1.26 -1.95 8.69
CA THR A 31 0.98 -2.63 9.96
C THR A 31 1.89 -3.86 10.11
N PRO A 32 2.63 -4.02 11.23
CA PRO A 32 3.37 -5.24 11.51
C PRO A 32 2.41 -6.43 11.71
N VAL A 33 2.66 -7.55 11.02
CA VAL A 33 1.86 -8.78 11.16
C VAL A 33 2.74 -9.98 11.53
N PRO A 34 2.33 -10.84 12.47
CA PRO A 34 3.02 -12.09 12.75
C PRO A 34 2.74 -13.11 11.65
N VAL A 35 3.78 -13.70 11.09
CA VAL A 35 3.70 -14.66 9.99
C VAL A 35 4.38 -15.95 10.42
N LEU A 36 3.79 -17.09 10.09
CA LEU A 36 4.44 -18.38 10.31
C LEU A 36 5.73 -18.46 9.49
N ALA A 37 6.82 -18.90 10.12
CA ALA A 37 8.07 -19.23 9.44
C ALA A 37 8.29 -20.75 9.49
N PRO A 38 7.74 -21.52 8.52
CA PRO A 38 7.85 -22.98 8.52
C PRO A 38 9.31 -23.43 8.64
N GLY A 39 9.56 -24.42 9.49
CA GLY A 39 10.90 -24.97 9.74
C GLY A 39 11.74 -24.22 10.79
N LYS A 40 11.30 -23.07 11.32
CA LYS A 40 12.04 -22.31 12.36
C LYS A 40 11.41 -22.35 13.75
N GLY A 41 10.21 -22.93 13.91
CA GLY A 41 9.50 -23.02 15.19
C GLY A 41 9.14 -21.67 15.82
N LYS A 42 9.23 -20.57 15.06
CA LYS A 42 8.97 -19.19 15.50
C LYS A 42 8.12 -18.45 14.47
N THR A 43 7.49 -17.37 14.88
CA THR A 43 6.89 -16.39 13.97
C THR A 43 7.95 -15.42 13.45
N ALA A 44 7.84 -15.02 12.18
CA ALA A 44 8.54 -13.87 11.62
C ALA A 44 7.60 -12.67 11.63
N GLN A 45 8.16 -11.46 11.61
CA GLN A 45 7.37 -10.24 11.50
C GLN A 45 7.36 -9.76 10.06
N GLY A 46 6.20 -9.86 9.40
CA GLY A 46 5.97 -9.26 8.09
C GLY A 46 5.34 -7.87 8.19
N ARG A 47 4.92 -7.35 7.04
CA ARG A 47 4.21 -6.08 6.89
C ARG A 47 2.99 -6.24 6.00
N LEU A 48 1.88 -5.65 6.44
CA LEU A 48 0.71 -5.42 5.62
C LEU A 48 0.66 -3.93 5.31
N TRP A 49 0.96 -3.58 4.05
CA TRP A 49 0.84 -2.23 3.54
C TRP A 49 -0.60 -1.98 3.16
N THR A 50 -1.12 -0.82 3.54
CA THR A 50 -2.46 -0.35 3.19
C THR A 50 -2.32 0.88 2.32
N TYR A 51 -3.11 0.94 1.25
CA TYR A 51 -3.21 2.10 0.37
C TYR A 51 -4.67 2.48 0.25
N VAL A 52 -5.01 3.71 0.63
CA VAL A 52 -6.38 4.21 0.69
C VAL A 52 -6.51 5.44 -0.19
N VAL A 53 -7.54 5.44 -1.02
CA VAL A 53 -8.04 6.62 -1.72
C VAL A 53 -9.40 6.95 -1.11
N ASP A 54 -9.41 7.95 -0.23
CA ASP A 54 -10.64 8.47 0.35
C ASP A 54 -10.47 9.97 0.63
N ASP A 55 -11.31 10.76 -0.03
CA ASP A 55 -11.45 12.20 0.15
C ASP A 55 -12.89 12.58 0.54
N GLY A 56 -13.70 11.61 0.99
CA GLY A 56 -15.09 11.84 1.39
C GLY A 56 -15.22 12.88 2.51
N ALA A 57 -14.27 12.90 3.45
CA ALA A 57 -14.19 13.92 4.51
C ALA A 57 -13.97 15.35 3.97
N SER A 58 -13.47 15.48 2.73
CA SER A 58 -13.28 16.76 2.03
C SER A 58 -14.37 17.03 0.98
N GLY A 59 -15.49 16.28 1.03
CA GLY A 59 -16.63 16.47 0.13
C GLY A 59 -16.52 15.75 -1.22
N SER A 60 -15.56 14.85 -1.40
CA SER A 60 -15.49 14.01 -2.60
C SER A 60 -16.68 13.04 -2.65
N THR A 61 -17.25 12.86 -3.84
CA THR A 61 -18.28 11.84 -4.13
C THR A 61 -17.72 10.62 -4.85
N ALA A 62 -16.42 10.61 -5.14
CA ALA A 62 -15.75 9.45 -5.71
C ALA A 62 -15.80 8.26 -4.72
N PRO A 63 -15.93 7.02 -5.21
CA PRO A 63 -15.93 5.86 -4.34
C PRO A 63 -14.59 5.73 -3.62
N ALA A 64 -14.63 5.38 -2.33
CA ALA A 64 -13.43 5.04 -1.58
C ALA A 64 -12.84 3.73 -2.10
N LEU A 65 -11.52 3.71 -2.30
CA LEU A 65 -10.78 2.54 -2.76
C LEU A 65 -9.71 2.17 -1.73
N VAL A 66 -9.55 0.87 -1.48
CA VAL A 66 -8.49 0.35 -0.61
C VAL A 66 -7.91 -0.93 -1.19
N TRP A 67 -6.59 -1.05 -1.16
CA TRP A 67 -5.92 -2.31 -1.44
C TRP A 67 -4.77 -2.53 -0.46
N TYR A 68 -4.40 -3.81 -0.33
CA TYR A 68 -3.40 -4.25 0.61
C TYR A 68 -2.29 -5.01 -0.10
N LYS A 69 -1.07 -4.89 0.42
CA LYS A 69 0.07 -5.68 -0.04
C LYS A 69 0.81 -6.25 1.14
N PHE A 70 1.00 -7.57 1.14
CA PHE A 70 1.85 -8.22 2.13
C PHE A 70 3.30 -8.25 1.66
N THR A 71 4.23 -7.98 2.56
CA THR A 71 5.67 -8.18 2.34
C THR A 71 6.34 -8.82 3.56
N PRO A 72 7.40 -9.61 3.37
CA PRO A 72 8.11 -10.27 4.48
C PRO A 72 8.95 -9.30 5.32
N ASP A 73 9.23 -8.10 4.81
CA ASP A 73 10.03 -7.07 5.47
C ASP A 73 9.38 -5.68 5.33
N ARG A 74 9.96 -4.70 6.02
CA ARG A 74 9.59 -3.28 5.94
C ARG A 74 10.55 -2.51 5.03
N SER A 75 11.10 -3.08 3.96
CA SER A 75 12.04 -2.36 3.12
C SER A 75 11.35 -1.24 2.34
N GLY A 76 12.00 -0.09 2.17
CA GLY A 76 11.47 1.01 1.35
C GLY A 76 11.25 0.61 -0.11
N ILE A 77 11.91 -0.44 -0.62
CA ILE A 77 11.67 -0.94 -1.99
C ILE A 77 10.23 -1.41 -2.20
N GLN A 78 9.53 -1.79 -1.12
CA GLN A 78 8.16 -2.30 -1.19
C GLN A 78 7.18 -1.21 -1.66
N PRO A 79 7.05 -0.05 -0.97
CA PRO A 79 6.22 1.04 -1.46
C PRO A 79 6.79 1.69 -2.72
N GLN A 80 8.12 1.71 -2.92
CA GLN A 80 8.73 2.21 -4.16
C GLN A 80 8.29 1.44 -5.40
N THR A 81 8.20 0.11 -5.30
CA THR A 81 7.74 -0.73 -6.41
C THR A 81 6.24 -0.56 -6.64
N GLU A 82 5.47 -0.45 -5.55
CA GLU A 82 4.01 -0.36 -5.62
C GLU A 82 3.53 0.96 -6.22
N LEU A 83 4.13 2.08 -5.81
CA LEU A 83 3.77 3.43 -6.21
C LEU A 83 4.60 3.95 -7.40
N LYS A 84 5.35 3.08 -8.09
CA LYS A 84 6.26 3.45 -9.18
C LYS A 84 5.62 4.35 -10.24
N ASN A 85 4.36 4.09 -10.58
CA ASN A 85 3.63 4.82 -11.62
C ASN A 85 2.63 5.84 -11.05
N PHE A 86 2.60 6.03 -9.73
CA PHE A 86 1.73 7.01 -9.09
C PHE A 86 2.31 8.42 -9.26
N THR A 87 1.44 9.41 -9.42
CA THR A 87 1.79 10.83 -9.42
C THR A 87 0.69 11.58 -8.69
N GLY A 88 1.07 12.40 -7.70
CA GLY A 88 0.13 13.11 -6.86
C GLY A 88 0.60 13.26 -5.41
N LEU A 89 -0.35 13.36 -4.50
CA LEU A 89 -0.11 13.55 -3.07
C LEU A 89 -0.02 12.19 -2.37
N LEU A 90 1.06 11.95 -1.64
CA LEU A 90 1.20 10.77 -0.78
C LEU A 90 1.19 11.21 0.69
N GLN A 91 0.10 10.85 1.39
CA GLN A 91 -0.02 11.01 2.82
C GLN A 91 0.43 9.72 3.51
N ALA A 92 1.48 9.79 4.32
CA ALA A 92 2.02 8.61 4.99
C ALA A 92 2.57 8.98 6.37
N ASP A 93 2.82 7.96 7.20
CA ASP A 93 3.59 8.13 8.42
C ASP A 93 5.03 8.63 8.11
N GLY A 94 5.74 9.09 9.13
CA GLY A 94 7.11 9.60 8.99
C GLY A 94 8.17 8.56 8.63
N TYR A 95 7.79 7.41 8.05
CA TYR A 95 8.70 6.32 7.75
C TYR A 95 9.69 6.69 6.64
N ALA A 96 10.99 6.61 6.95
CA ALA A 96 12.08 6.97 6.04
C ALA A 96 12.12 6.15 4.74
N GLY A 97 11.45 4.99 4.67
CA GLY A 97 11.40 4.18 3.44
C GLY A 97 10.64 4.84 2.29
N TYR A 98 9.81 5.85 2.57
CA TYR A 98 9.11 6.65 1.55
C TYR A 98 10.01 7.74 0.94
N GLU A 99 11.13 8.12 1.55
CA GLU A 99 11.91 9.31 1.14
C GLU A 99 12.36 9.26 -0.33
N ARG A 100 12.67 8.07 -0.87
CA ARG A 100 13.03 7.92 -2.29
C ARG A 100 11.88 8.18 -3.26
N LEU A 101 10.62 8.05 -2.83
CA LEU A 101 9.47 8.38 -3.67
C LEU A 101 9.37 9.89 -3.90
N TYR A 102 9.79 10.69 -2.92
CA TYR A 102 9.76 12.16 -2.99
C TYR A 102 10.94 12.77 -3.75
N ALA A 103 11.95 11.96 -4.06
CA ALA A 103 13.13 12.43 -4.81
C ALA A 103 12.82 12.77 -6.28
N GLY A 104 11.70 12.27 -6.82
CA GLY A 104 11.21 12.62 -8.15
C GLY A 104 10.11 13.68 -8.10
N ASN A 105 9.85 14.36 -9.23
CA ASN A 105 8.80 15.39 -9.33
C ASN A 105 7.38 14.82 -9.40
N GLY A 106 7.20 13.50 -9.30
CA GLY A 106 5.89 12.84 -9.44
C GLY A 106 5.09 12.77 -8.14
N ILE A 107 5.74 12.64 -6.98
CA ILE A 107 5.04 12.41 -5.71
C ILE A 107 5.42 13.51 -4.72
N GLN A 108 4.40 14.18 -4.19
CA GLN A 108 4.55 15.19 -3.15
C GLN A 108 4.14 14.60 -1.79
N LYS A 109 4.99 14.80 -0.79
CA LYS A 109 4.70 14.39 0.60
C LYS A 109 3.63 15.29 1.18
N VAL A 110 2.58 14.67 1.72
CA VAL A 110 1.63 15.31 2.64
C VAL A 110 1.78 14.62 4.00
N VAL A 111 1.84 15.40 5.07
CA VAL A 111 2.01 14.85 6.42
C VAL A 111 0.65 14.47 7.00
N CYS A 112 0.62 13.40 7.81
CA CYS A 112 -0.53 13.04 8.63
C CYS A 112 -0.75 14.02 9.79
#